data_AF-A0A402CZ80-F1
#
_entry.id   AF-A0A402CZ80-F1
#
_cell.length_a   1.000
_cell.length_b   1.000
_cell.length_c   1.000
_cell.angle_alpha   90.00
_cell.angle_beta   90.00
_cell.angle_gamma   90.00
#
_symmetry.space_group_name_H-M   'P 1'
#
loop_
_entity.id
_entity.type
_entity.pdbx_description
1 polymer ?
#
loop_
_entity_poly.entity_id
_entity_poly.type
_entity_poly.pdbx_seq_one_letter_code
_entity_poly.pdbx_strand_id
1 'polypeptide(L)'
;MLTRDQEEQFHRDGFVLGGPVLSDDEVDTLRAEMHRVIDSHGDTSVPQPVMLSNMGKPESPVWQIVNISDVSPPFARLAYHPEIAQTIAALTGAAEVRLWHDQIQFKPAGGGGVNMWHQDAPYWPTITPMTQVTAWIALDDVDLSNGCMSMVPGSHLWGNNIDYLHTRKSFDDMPGSFDGHAIEVRVCPVKKGHVHFHHALTWHGSSANISGRPRRAIALHYMGDDTRFVAAGSHPMKQFITVSDGEVIQGERFARVWPQ
;
A
#
# COMPACT_ATOMS: atom_id res chain seq x y z
N MET A 1 -7.13 -15.52 -7.51
CA MET A 1 -6.17 -16.19 -6.61
C MET A 1 -6.77 -16.58 -5.25
N LEU A 2 -7.78 -15.87 -4.76
CA LEU A 2 -8.39 -16.12 -3.47
C LEU A 2 -9.43 -17.24 -3.56
N THR A 3 -9.64 -17.94 -2.45
CA THR A 3 -10.82 -18.77 -2.24
C THR A 3 -12.03 -17.90 -1.92
N ARG A 4 -13.24 -18.45 -2.09
CA ARG A 4 -14.48 -17.75 -1.69
C ARG A 4 -14.46 -17.32 -0.21
N ASP A 5 -13.97 -18.19 0.68
CA ASP A 5 -13.86 -17.89 2.11
C ASP A 5 -12.92 -16.70 2.38
N GLN A 6 -11.85 -16.56 1.58
CA GLN A 6 -10.92 -15.43 1.65
C GLN A 6 -11.55 -14.14 1.12
N GLU A 7 -12.36 -14.20 0.06
CA GLU A 7 -13.12 -13.04 -0.43
C GLU A 7 -14.14 -12.58 0.63
N GLU A 8 -14.90 -13.53 1.19
CA GLU A 8 -15.85 -13.25 2.28
C GLU A 8 -15.14 -12.70 3.53
N GLN A 9 -13.92 -13.19 3.84
CA GLN A 9 -13.08 -12.61 4.87
C GLN A 9 -12.70 -11.17 4.56
N PHE A 10 -12.26 -10.86 3.34
CA PHE A 10 -11.90 -9.50 2.96
C PHE A 10 -13.08 -8.55 3.14
N HIS A 11 -14.27 -8.91 2.69
CA HIS A 11 -15.45 -8.05 2.83
C HIS A 11 -15.86 -7.81 4.28
N ARG A 12 -15.73 -8.83 5.14
CA ARG A 12 -16.07 -8.75 6.56
C ARG A 12 -15.01 -8.02 7.38
N ASP A 13 -13.74 -8.35 7.18
CA ASP A 13 -12.64 -7.91 8.02
C ASP A 13 -11.90 -6.69 7.44
N GLY A 14 -12.06 -6.41 6.14
CA GLY A 14 -11.39 -5.31 5.44
C GLY A 14 -9.98 -5.66 4.95
N PHE A 15 -9.53 -6.88 5.18
CA PHE A 15 -8.22 -7.36 4.75
C PHE A 15 -8.17 -8.89 4.68
N VAL A 16 -7.24 -9.39 3.88
CA VAL A 16 -6.99 -10.83 3.74
C VAL A 16 -5.55 -11.10 3.31
N LEU A 17 -4.95 -12.16 3.87
CA LEU A 17 -3.71 -12.71 3.35
C LEU A 17 -4.04 -13.49 2.06
N GLY A 18 -3.41 -13.09 0.95
CA GLY A 18 -3.49 -13.81 -0.30
C GLY A 18 -2.52 -15.00 -0.29
N GLY A 19 -1.67 -15.06 -1.31
CA GLY A 19 -0.73 -16.16 -1.52
C GLY A 19 0.58 -15.67 -2.12
N PRO A 20 1.45 -16.60 -2.54
CA PRO A 20 2.66 -16.26 -3.28
C PRO A 20 2.29 -15.62 -4.62
N VAL A 21 2.95 -14.52 -4.95
CA VAL A 21 2.83 -13.80 -6.25
C VAL A 21 4.19 -13.54 -6.90
N LEU A 22 5.28 -13.84 -6.17
CA LEU A 22 6.64 -13.69 -6.64
C LEU A 22 7.44 -14.93 -6.27
N SER A 23 8.27 -15.38 -7.21
CA SER A 23 9.38 -16.30 -6.96
C SER A 23 10.54 -15.61 -6.25
N ASP A 24 11.48 -16.40 -5.73
CA ASP A 24 12.68 -15.89 -5.07
C ASP A 24 13.55 -15.03 -6.02
N ASP A 25 13.70 -15.46 -7.28
CA ASP A 25 14.47 -14.71 -8.29
C ASP A 25 13.82 -13.36 -8.64
N GLU A 26 12.49 -13.30 -8.68
CA GLU A 26 11.78 -12.04 -8.89
C GLU A 26 11.94 -11.11 -7.68
N VAL A 27 11.85 -11.63 -6.46
CA VAL A 27 12.09 -10.84 -5.26
C VAL A 27 13.51 -10.26 -5.25
N ASP A 28 14.51 -11.06 -5.60
CA ASP A 28 15.90 -10.59 -5.64
C ASP A 28 16.13 -9.56 -6.75
N THR A 29 15.47 -9.71 -7.90
CA THR A 29 15.45 -8.69 -8.96
C THR A 29 14.86 -7.38 -8.46
N LEU A 30 13.71 -7.42 -7.79
CA LEU A 30 13.03 -6.21 -7.27
C LEU A 30 13.86 -5.53 -6.16
N ARG A 31 14.52 -6.31 -5.30
CA ARG A 31 15.44 -5.76 -4.29
C ARG A 31 16.63 -5.05 -4.94
N ALA A 32 17.22 -5.63 -5.97
CA ALA A 32 18.33 -5.02 -6.71
C ALA A 32 17.89 -3.71 -7.38
N GLU A 33 16.71 -3.70 -8.03
CA GLU A 33 16.15 -2.50 -8.66
C GLU A 33 15.83 -1.39 -7.66
N MET A 34 15.31 -1.73 -6.48
CA MET A 34 15.06 -0.76 -5.42
C MET A 34 16.37 -0.11 -4.95
N HIS A 35 17.44 -0.88 -4.75
CA HIS A 35 18.74 -0.31 -4.42
C HIS A 35 19.29 0.55 -5.55
N ARG A 36 19.20 0.11 -6.81
CA ARG A 36 19.59 0.93 -7.98
C ARG A 36 18.89 2.28 -7.97
N VAL A 37 17.58 2.31 -7.72
CA VAL A 37 16.79 3.56 -7.68
C VAL A 37 17.24 4.44 -6.52
N ILE A 38 17.48 3.88 -5.33
CA ILE A 38 18.01 4.61 -4.16
C ILE A 38 19.41 5.18 -4.46
N ASP A 39 20.31 4.39 -5.02
CA ASP A 39 21.70 4.77 -5.30
C ASP A 39 21.80 5.87 -6.37
N SER A 40 20.84 5.88 -7.31
CA SER A 40 20.71 6.92 -8.35
C SER A 40 19.95 8.17 -7.91
N HIS A 41 19.59 8.28 -6.63
CA HIS A 41 18.77 9.39 -6.16
C HIS A 41 19.48 10.75 -6.35
N GLY A 42 18.82 11.66 -7.06
CA GLY A 42 19.36 12.99 -7.38
C GLY A 42 20.20 13.04 -8.66
N ASP A 43 20.46 11.91 -9.31
CA ASP A 43 21.05 11.89 -10.65
C ASP A 43 20.01 12.30 -11.70
N THR A 44 20.19 13.48 -12.28
CA THR A 44 19.28 14.05 -13.28
C THR A 44 19.43 13.42 -14.67
N SER A 45 20.42 12.54 -14.87
CA SER A 45 20.63 11.84 -16.14
C SER A 45 19.76 10.59 -16.30
N VAL A 46 19.12 10.13 -15.23
CA VAL A 46 18.25 8.95 -15.23
C VAL A 46 16.84 9.29 -14.74
N PRO A 47 15.80 8.56 -15.20
CA PRO A 47 14.44 8.74 -14.71
C PRO A 47 14.36 8.59 -13.18
N GLN A 48 13.63 9.50 -12.52
CA GLN A 48 13.42 9.50 -11.07
C GLN A 48 11.95 9.18 -10.74
N PRO A 49 11.67 8.47 -9.64
CA PRO A 49 10.31 8.24 -9.17
C PRO A 49 9.65 9.58 -8.76
N VAL A 50 8.31 9.58 -8.61
CA VAL A 50 7.56 10.80 -8.24
C VAL A 50 8.04 11.38 -6.92
N MET A 51 8.37 10.52 -5.96
CA MET A 51 8.98 10.91 -4.70
C MET A 51 9.95 9.84 -4.24
N LEU A 52 11.07 10.25 -3.66
CA LEU A 52 12.02 9.38 -2.97
C LEU A 52 12.50 10.16 -1.75
N SER A 53 12.20 9.63 -0.56
CA SER A 53 12.48 10.30 0.71
C SER A 53 13.12 9.35 1.72
N ASN A 54 14.15 9.82 2.40
CA ASN A 54 14.70 9.18 3.59
C ASN A 54 14.09 9.84 4.84
N MET A 55 13.20 9.13 5.51
CA MET A 55 12.58 9.56 6.76
C MET A 55 13.36 9.11 8.00
N GLY A 56 14.45 8.38 7.81
CA GLY A 56 15.34 7.89 8.87
C GLY A 56 16.55 8.78 9.09
N LYS A 57 17.54 8.23 9.78
CA LYS A 57 18.88 8.85 9.89
C LYS A 57 19.77 8.36 8.76
N PRO A 58 20.84 9.08 8.38
CA PRO A 58 21.77 8.61 7.34
C PRO A 58 22.29 7.17 7.59
N GLU A 59 22.59 6.83 8.85
CA GLU A 59 23.12 5.52 9.26
C GLU A 59 22.04 4.41 9.36
N SER A 60 20.76 4.78 9.30
CA SER A 60 19.62 3.84 9.37
C SER A 60 18.46 4.44 8.56
N PRO A 61 18.58 4.43 7.22
CA PRO A 61 17.65 5.15 6.37
C PRO A 61 16.32 4.40 6.28
N VAL A 62 15.22 5.14 6.45
CA VAL A 62 13.86 4.64 6.24
C VAL A 62 13.38 5.21 4.92
N TRP A 63 13.34 4.38 3.88
CA TRP A 63 13.00 4.86 2.54
C TRP A 63 11.51 4.73 2.27
N GLN A 64 10.95 5.82 1.74
CA GLN A 64 9.67 5.86 1.05
C GLN A 64 9.92 6.25 -0.41
N ILE A 65 9.44 5.44 -1.34
CA ILE A 65 9.55 5.71 -2.78
C ILE A 65 8.15 5.63 -3.37
N VAL A 66 7.68 6.67 -4.06
CA VAL A 66 6.37 6.72 -4.68
C VAL A 66 6.53 6.64 -6.20
N ASN A 67 5.81 5.70 -6.81
CA ASN A 67 5.86 5.35 -8.23
C ASN A 67 7.22 4.81 -8.70
N ILE A 68 7.75 3.80 -8.01
CA ILE A 68 8.94 3.09 -8.49
C ILE A 68 8.67 2.34 -9.81
N SER A 69 7.40 2.00 -10.09
CA SER A 69 7.01 1.34 -11.35
C SER A 69 7.37 2.15 -12.59
N ASP A 70 7.44 3.48 -12.49
CA ASP A 70 7.71 4.34 -13.64
C ASP A 70 9.16 4.29 -14.11
N VAL A 71 10.06 3.93 -13.20
CA VAL A 71 11.51 4.00 -13.41
C VAL A 71 12.18 2.64 -13.32
N SER A 72 11.40 1.59 -13.15
CA SER A 72 11.88 0.21 -13.05
C SER A 72 10.91 -0.76 -13.75
N PRO A 73 11.30 -1.30 -14.92
CA PRO A 73 10.47 -2.27 -15.64
C PRO A 73 10.08 -3.52 -14.83
N PRO A 74 10.94 -4.08 -13.94
CA PRO A 74 10.52 -5.14 -13.02
C PRO A 74 9.38 -4.73 -12.07
N PHE A 75 9.44 -3.55 -11.46
CA PHE A 75 8.34 -3.06 -10.63
C PHE A 75 7.08 -2.75 -11.43
N ALA A 76 7.22 -2.24 -12.66
CA ALA A 76 6.10 -2.10 -13.58
C ALA A 76 5.40 -3.45 -13.80
N ARG A 77 6.14 -4.50 -14.16
CA ARG A 77 5.54 -5.84 -14.38
C ARG A 77 4.76 -6.34 -13.16
N LEU A 78 5.28 -6.10 -11.95
CA LEU A 78 4.56 -6.43 -10.71
C LEU A 78 3.28 -5.60 -10.54
N ALA A 79 3.31 -4.29 -10.83
CA ALA A 79 2.13 -3.43 -10.76
C ALA A 79 1.00 -3.87 -11.71
N TYR A 80 1.34 -4.48 -12.85
CA TYR A 80 0.41 -5.05 -13.84
C TYR A 80 0.19 -6.57 -13.70
N HIS A 81 0.55 -7.18 -12.56
CA HIS A 81 0.45 -8.63 -12.40
C HIS A 81 -1.00 -9.12 -12.57
N PRO A 82 -1.28 -10.02 -13.55
CA PRO A 82 -2.65 -10.36 -13.94
C PRO A 82 -3.49 -10.96 -12.81
N GLU A 83 -2.91 -11.85 -12.01
CA GLU A 83 -3.65 -12.46 -10.89
C GLU A 83 -3.95 -11.46 -9.78
N ILE A 84 -3.09 -10.45 -9.58
CA ILE A 84 -3.33 -9.39 -8.58
C ILE A 84 -4.47 -8.50 -9.11
N ALA A 85 -4.36 -8.03 -10.35
CA ALA A 85 -5.37 -7.18 -10.97
C ALA A 85 -6.76 -7.84 -11.01
N GLN A 86 -6.84 -9.13 -11.41
CA GLN A 86 -8.08 -9.90 -11.39
C GLN A 86 -8.64 -10.04 -9.97
N THR A 87 -7.78 -10.28 -8.98
CA THR A 87 -8.20 -10.42 -7.59
C THR A 87 -8.73 -9.09 -7.05
N ILE A 88 -8.09 -7.97 -7.36
CA ILE A 88 -8.60 -6.64 -7.01
C ILE A 88 -9.98 -6.42 -7.63
N ALA A 89 -10.15 -6.73 -8.92
CA ALA A 89 -11.45 -6.58 -9.59
C ALA A 89 -12.54 -7.43 -8.92
N ALA A 90 -12.23 -8.65 -8.49
CA ALA A 90 -13.16 -9.49 -7.75
C ALA A 90 -13.51 -8.89 -6.37
N LEU A 91 -12.52 -8.40 -5.62
CA LEU A 91 -12.71 -7.81 -4.29
C LEU A 91 -13.47 -6.48 -4.32
N THR A 92 -13.34 -5.69 -5.40
CA THR A 92 -14.04 -4.40 -5.53
C THR A 92 -15.36 -4.52 -6.28
N GLY A 93 -15.54 -5.58 -7.07
CA GLY A 93 -16.65 -5.70 -8.02
C GLY A 93 -16.53 -4.76 -9.23
N ALA A 94 -15.37 -4.13 -9.43
CA ALA A 94 -15.18 -3.17 -10.51
C ALA A 94 -15.07 -3.86 -11.88
N ALA A 95 -15.64 -3.26 -12.93
CA ALA A 95 -15.48 -3.75 -14.29
C ALA A 95 -14.11 -3.38 -14.87
N GLU A 96 -13.57 -2.22 -14.48
CA GLU A 96 -12.18 -1.85 -14.72
C GLU A 96 -11.41 -1.57 -13.43
N VAL A 97 -10.13 -1.94 -13.40
CA VAL A 97 -9.20 -1.58 -12.33
C VAL A 97 -8.03 -0.80 -12.92
N ARG A 98 -7.60 0.24 -12.22
CA ARG A 98 -6.44 1.07 -12.57
C ARG A 98 -5.47 1.13 -11.40
N LEU A 99 -4.18 1.33 -11.69
CA LEU A 99 -3.20 1.67 -10.66
C LEU A 99 -3.34 3.16 -10.31
N TRP A 100 -3.51 3.48 -9.03
CA TRP A 100 -3.50 4.85 -8.53
C TRP A 100 -2.05 5.33 -8.35
N HIS A 101 -1.29 4.63 -7.52
CA HIS A 101 0.17 4.71 -7.44
C HIS A 101 0.73 3.48 -6.71
N ASP A 102 2.04 3.32 -6.77
CA ASP A 102 2.77 2.38 -5.92
C ASP A 102 3.62 3.12 -4.89
N GLN A 103 3.91 2.43 -3.78
CA GLN A 103 4.76 2.96 -2.73
C GLN A 103 5.64 1.88 -2.10
N ILE A 104 6.95 2.07 -2.16
CA ILE A 104 7.93 1.31 -1.38
C ILE A 104 7.92 1.78 0.08
N GLN A 105 7.96 0.81 0.99
CA GLN A 105 8.20 1.02 2.41
C GLN A 105 9.39 0.15 2.83
N PHE A 106 10.52 0.79 3.13
CA PHE A 106 11.73 0.12 3.58
C PHE A 106 12.07 0.52 5.01
N LYS A 107 11.94 -0.44 5.94
CA LYS A 107 12.47 -0.34 7.30
C LYS A 107 13.84 -1.03 7.41
N PRO A 108 14.92 -0.32 7.78
CA PRO A 108 16.24 -0.90 8.00
C PRO A 108 16.24 -1.79 9.25
N ALA A 109 17.26 -2.65 9.37
CA ALA A 109 17.48 -3.46 10.57
C ALA A 109 17.81 -2.58 11.79
N GLY A 110 17.40 -3.01 12.99
CA GLY A 110 17.82 -2.45 14.26
C GLY A 110 17.31 -1.05 14.62
N GLY A 111 16.28 -0.53 13.94
CA GLY A 111 15.76 0.81 14.23
C GLY A 111 14.83 1.43 13.18
N GLY A 112 14.12 0.62 12.39
CA GLY A 112 13.18 1.16 11.41
C GLY A 112 11.94 1.80 12.06
N GLY A 113 11.48 2.93 11.52
CA GLY A 113 10.40 3.76 12.10
C GLY A 113 9.06 3.05 12.30
N VAL A 114 8.24 3.60 13.20
CA VAL A 114 6.84 3.17 13.43
C VAL A 114 5.96 3.82 12.38
N ASN A 115 5.08 3.03 11.74
CA ASN A 115 3.96 3.59 10.98
C ASN A 115 2.76 3.59 11.93
N MET A 116 2.40 4.78 12.40
CA MET A 116 1.25 4.97 13.30
C MET A 116 -0.05 4.49 12.65
N TRP A 117 -1.06 4.23 13.47
CA TRP A 117 -2.39 3.83 13.00
C TRP A 117 -2.96 4.88 12.03
N HIS A 118 -3.43 4.42 10.89
CA HIS A 118 -4.00 5.25 9.85
C HIS A 118 -4.98 4.47 8.96
N GLN A 119 -5.62 5.20 8.06
CA GLN A 119 -6.30 4.71 6.88
C GLN A 119 -5.56 5.27 5.67
N ASP A 120 -5.55 4.55 4.55
CA ASP A 120 -4.86 4.99 3.33
C ASP A 120 -5.66 6.11 2.62
N ALA A 121 -6.96 5.87 2.40
CA ALA A 121 -7.80 6.73 1.56
C ALA A 121 -7.81 8.22 1.96
N PRO A 122 -7.81 8.59 3.26
CA PRO A 122 -7.78 9.99 3.68
C PRO A 122 -6.51 10.75 3.25
N TYR A 123 -5.42 10.04 2.90
CA TYR A 123 -4.23 10.66 2.33
C TYR A 123 -4.32 10.87 0.81
N TRP A 124 -5.42 10.45 0.16
CA TRP A 124 -5.68 10.66 -1.26
C TRP A 124 -6.91 11.55 -1.48
N PRO A 125 -6.93 12.79 -0.94
CA PRO A 125 -8.11 13.66 -1.01
C PRO A 125 -8.44 14.15 -2.43
N THR A 126 -7.65 13.76 -3.43
CA THR A 126 -7.86 14.04 -4.86
C THR A 126 -8.74 13.01 -5.55
N ILE A 127 -9.14 11.92 -4.88
CA ILE A 127 -9.99 10.89 -5.46
C ILE A 127 -11.15 10.52 -4.53
N THR A 128 -12.26 10.10 -5.12
CA THR A 128 -13.46 9.62 -4.42
C THR A 128 -14.19 8.57 -5.28
N PRO A 129 -14.90 7.58 -4.72
CA PRO A 129 -15.04 7.28 -3.29
C PRO A 129 -13.79 6.61 -2.69
N MET A 130 -13.78 6.44 -1.36
CA MET A 130 -12.68 5.82 -0.60
C MET A 130 -12.75 4.27 -0.65
N THR A 131 -12.81 3.70 -1.83
CA THR A 131 -13.07 2.26 -2.11
C THR A 131 -11.84 1.50 -2.62
N GLN A 132 -10.70 2.18 -2.68
CA GLN A 132 -9.46 1.60 -3.21
C GLN A 132 -9.02 0.37 -2.40
N VAL A 133 -8.29 -0.53 -3.05
CA VAL A 133 -7.73 -1.72 -2.43
C VAL A 133 -6.24 -1.73 -2.67
N THR A 134 -5.49 -1.93 -1.58
CA THR A 134 -4.03 -2.04 -1.61
C THR A 134 -3.65 -3.51 -1.71
N ALA A 135 -2.81 -3.86 -2.69
CA ALA A 135 -2.04 -5.09 -2.68
C ALA A 135 -0.67 -4.79 -2.09
N TRP A 136 -0.39 -5.31 -0.90
CA TRP A 136 0.87 -5.14 -0.20
C TRP A 136 1.71 -6.41 -0.35
N ILE A 137 2.87 -6.30 -0.97
CA ILE A 137 3.74 -7.44 -1.31
C ILE A 137 5.03 -7.37 -0.51
N ALA A 138 5.30 -8.45 0.23
CA ALA A 138 6.49 -8.59 1.04
C ALA A 138 7.72 -8.91 0.17
N LEU A 139 8.76 -8.09 0.26
CA LEU A 139 10.06 -8.40 -0.35
C LEU A 139 11.02 -9.06 0.65
N ASP A 140 10.65 -9.20 1.92
CA ASP A 140 11.36 -9.95 2.97
C ASP A 140 10.34 -10.79 3.73
N ASP A 141 10.77 -11.81 4.48
CA ASP A 141 9.88 -12.43 5.45
C ASP A 141 9.51 -11.41 6.52
N VAL A 142 8.22 -11.17 6.73
CA VAL A 142 7.70 -10.13 7.61
C VAL A 142 6.95 -10.77 8.78
N ASP A 143 7.46 -10.53 9.97
CA ASP A 143 6.95 -11.05 11.23
C ASP A 143 6.86 -9.92 12.28
N LEU A 144 6.50 -10.28 13.52
CA LEU A 144 6.35 -9.29 14.58
C LEU A 144 7.66 -8.55 14.88
N SER A 145 8.81 -9.21 14.76
CA SER A 145 10.12 -8.65 15.12
C SER A 145 10.60 -7.58 14.16
N ASN A 146 10.18 -7.62 12.89
CA ASN A 146 10.55 -6.64 11.88
C ASN A 146 9.41 -5.71 11.44
N GLY A 147 8.33 -5.68 12.23
CA GLY A 147 7.24 -4.73 12.07
C GLY A 147 6.24 -5.13 10.99
N CYS A 148 5.71 -6.35 11.06
CA CYS A 148 4.50 -6.71 10.31
C CYS A 148 3.35 -5.74 10.60
N MET A 149 2.41 -5.64 9.65
CA MET A 149 1.24 -4.79 9.85
C MET A 149 0.34 -5.37 10.93
N SER A 150 -0.29 -4.48 11.69
CA SER A 150 -1.43 -4.80 12.54
C SER A 150 -2.66 -4.10 11.99
N MET A 151 -3.80 -4.76 12.05
CA MET A 151 -5.06 -4.28 11.47
C MET A 151 -6.23 -4.46 12.44
N VAL A 152 -7.26 -3.62 12.31
CA VAL A 152 -8.52 -3.76 13.06
C VAL A 152 -9.61 -4.30 12.13
N PRO A 153 -10.08 -5.55 12.31
CA PRO A 153 -11.12 -6.15 11.49
C PRO A 153 -12.41 -5.32 11.48
N GLY A 154 -13.01 -5.15 10.30
CA GLY A 154 -14.29 -4.46 10.12
C GLY A 154 -14.20 -2.93 10.17
N SER A 155 -13.04 -2.37 10.51
CA SER A 155 -12.86 -0.92 10.64
C SER A 155 -13.03 -0.14 9.34
N HIS A 156 -12.90 -0.81 8.19
CA HIS A 156 -13.19 -0.22 6.87
C HIS A 156 -14.65 0.19 6.70
N LEU A 157 -15.56 -0.37 7.50
CA LEU A 157 -16.99 -0.06 7.47
C LEU A 157 -17.36 1.13 8.38
N TRP A 158 -16.43 1.64 9.19
CA TRP A 158 -16.71 2.72 10.16
C TRP A 158 -16.54 4.12 9.53
N GLY A 159 -16.26 4.20 8.23
CA GLY A 159 -16.03 5.44 7.50
C GLY A 159 -14.62 6.02 7.72
N ASN A 160 -14.44 7.27 7.33
CA ASN A 160 -13.18 8.00 7.50
C ASN A 160 -13.04 8.48 8.95
N ASN A 161 -12.05 7.95 9.66
CA ASN A 161 -11.74 8.23 11.06
C ASN A 161 -10.29 8.68 11.25
N ILE A 162 -9.67 9.26 10.22
CA ILE A 162 -8.26 9.64 10.26
C ILE A 162 -7.93 10.61 11.40
N ASP A 163 -8.81 11.59 11.67
CA ASP A 163 -8.61 12.58 12.74
C ASP A 163 -8.56 11.90 14.11
N TYR A 164 -9.41 10.89 14.33
CA TYR A 164 -9.39 10.09 15.56
C TYR A 164 -8.09 9.29 15.67
N LEU A 165 -7.66 8.63 14.59
CA LEU A 165 -6.42 7.85 14.59
C LEU A 165 -5.18 8.73 14.83
N HIS A 166 -5.17 9.96 14.33
CA HIS A 166 -4.09 10.93 14.58
C HIS A 166 -4.01 11.40 16.04
N THR A 167 -5.05 11.17 16.86
CA THR A 167 -4.96 11.44 18.31
C THR A 167 -4.11 10.42 19.07
N ARG A 168 -3.78 9.26 18.46
CA ARG A 168 -3.00 8.20 19.10
C ARG A 168 -1.56 8.66 19.34
N LYS A 169 -1.07 8.54 20.57
CA LYS A 169 0.28 8.97 20.95
C LYS A 169 1.36 7.91 20.74
N SER A 170 0.96 6.65 20.72
CA SER A 170 1.81 5.49 20.48
C SER A 170 1.08 4.48 19.61
N PHE A 171 1.84 3.62 18.92
CA PHE A 171 1.28 2.50 18.19
C PHE A 171 0.56 1.51 19.13
N ASP A 172 1.07 1.33 20.36
CA ASP A 172 0.46 0.42 21.33
C ASP A 172 -0.75 1.03 22.08
N ASP A 173 -1.13 2.28 21.77
CA ASP A 173 -2.19 3.06 22.45
C ASP A 173 -3.56 2.91 21.75
N MET A 174 -3.86 1.71 21.25
CA MET A 174 -5.19 1.42 20.73
C MET A 174 -6.16 1.13 21.88
N PRO A 175 -7.32 1.81 21.94
CA PRO A 175 -8.31 1.53 22.97
C PRO A 175 -9.04 0.22 22.68
N GLY A 176 -9.76 -0.32 23.68
CA GLY A 176 -10.53 -1.55 23.50
C GLY A 176 -11.82 -1.39 22.67
N SER A 177 -12.24 -0.16 22.37
CA SER A 177 -13.45 0.12 21.60
C SER A 177 -13.47 1.50 20.97
N PHE A 178 -14.22 1.67 19.89
CA PHE A 178 -14.52 2.94 19.23
C PHE A 178 -15.96 2.94 18.72
N ASP A 179 -16.72 3.99 19.05
CA ASP A 179 -18.11 4.19 18.63
C ASP A 179 -19.01 2.94 18.78
N GLY A 180 -18.89 2.26 19.93
CA GLY A 180 -19.64 1.02 20.21
C GLY A 180 -19.09 -0.26 19.55
N HIS A 181 -18.08 -0.17 18.69
CA HIS A 181 -17.37 -1.32 18.14
C HIS A 181 -16.21 -1.73 19.05
N ALA A 182 -16.04 -3.04 19.28
CA ALA A 182 -14.83 -3.55 19.89
C ALA A 182 -13.64 -3.40 18.94
N ILE A 183 -12.50 -2.99 19.47
CA ILE A 183 -11.24 -2.94 18.71
C ILE A 183 -10.43 -4.18 19.06
N GLU A 184 -10.31 -5.08 18.09
CA GLU A 184 -9.48 -6.27 18.17
C GLU A 184 -8.31 -6.14 17.21
N VAL A 185 -7.11 -5.87 17.72
CA VAL A 185 -5.92 -5.75 16.88
C VAL A 185 -5.44 -7.14 16.44
N ARG A 186 -5.32 -7.35 15.12
CA ARG A 186 -4.75 -8.55 14.53
C ARG A 186 -3.41 -8.26 13.86
N VAL A 187 -2.37 -8.96 14.30
CA VAL A 187 -1.04 -8.95 13.64
C VAL A 187 -1.08 -9.80 12.37
N CYS A 188 -0.51 -9.27 11.29
CA CYS A 188 -0.59 -9.82 9.95
C CYS A 188 0.83 -10.09 9.40
N PRO A 189 1.47 -11.19 9.80
CA PRO A 189 2.75 -11.61 9.21
C PRO A 189 2.55 -12.03 7.75
N VAL A 190 3.56 -11.77 6.91
CA VAL A 190 3.52 -12.04 5.48
C VAL A 190 4.86 -12.62 5.05
N LYS A 191 4.86 -13.77 4.39
CA LYS A 191 6.08 -14.39 3.88
C LYS A 191 6.64 -13.61 2.70
N LYS A 192 7.95 -13.67 2.48
CA LYS A 192 8.62 -13.15 1.29
C LYS A 192 7.89 -13.62 0.02
N GLY A 193 7.62 -12.70 -0.90
CA GLY A 193 6.93 -12.96 -2.17
C GLY A 193 5.42 -13.15 -2.07
N HIS A 194 4.83 -13.05 -0.88
CA HIS A 194 3.38 -13.13 -0.70
C HIS A 194 2.72 -11.75 -0.73
N VAL A 195 1.46 -11.72 -1.16
CA VAL A 195 0.58 -10.55 -1.14
C VAL A 195 -0.41 -10.59 0.01
N HIS A 196 -0.64 -9.42 0.60
CA HIS A 196 -1.70 -9.13 1.55
C HIS A 196 -2.59 -8.03 0.97
N PHE A 197 -3.90 -8.18 1.02
CA PHE A 197 -4.85 -7.18 0.51
C PHE A 197 -5.53 -6.46 1.66
N HIS A 198 -5.71 -5.14 1.55
CA HIS A 198 -6.56 -4.38 2.48
C HIS A 198 -7.33 -3.26 1.79
N HIS A 199 -8.54 -3.02 2.28
CA HIS A 199 -9.36 -1.88 1.89
C HIS A 199 -8.74 -0.57 2.38
N ALA A 200 -8.86 0.50 1.61
CA ALA A 200 -8.20 1.77 1.91
C ALA A 200 -8.70 2.48 3.19
N LEU A 201 -9.83 2.03 3.73
CA LEU A 201 -10.36 2.46 5.04
C LEU A 201 -10.05 1.49 6.19
N THR A 202 -9.37 0.38 5.97
CA THR A 202 -8.98 -0.52 7.05
C THR A 202 -7.96 0.18 7.94
N TRP A 203 -8.23 0.26 9.24
CA TRP A 203 -7.30 0.81 10.22
C TRP A 203 -6.11 -0.13 10.33
N HIS A 204 -4.93 0.39 10.03
CA HIS A 204 -3.72 -0.38 10.09
C HIS A 204 -2.50 0.47 10.48
N GLY A 205 -1.46 -0.20 10.95
CA GLY A 205 -0.18 0.40 11.29
C GLY A 205 0.89 -0.68 11.40
N SER A 206 2.13 -0.30 11.69
CA SER A 206 3.20 -1.28 11.97
C SER A 206 4.20 -0.74 12.98
N SER A 207 4.60 -1.61 13.91
CA SER A 207 5.65 -1.34 14.89
C SER A 207 7.01 -1.12 14.24
N ALA A 208 7.96 -0.67 15.05
CA ALA A 208 9.34 -0.49 14.63
C ALA A 208 9.99 -1.82 14.19
N ASN A 209 10.95 -1.76 13.27
CA ASN A 209 11.79 -2.92 12.97
C ASN A 209 12.93 -3.00 14.00
N ILE A 210 12.77 -3.90 14.97
CA ILE A 210 13.76 -4.15 16.03
C ILE A 210 14.65 -5.38 15.73
N SER A 211 14.41 -6.06 14.60
CA SER A 211 15.15 -7.24 14.19
C SER A 211 16.51 -6.89 13.58
N GLY A 212 17.38 -7.90 13.42
CA GLY A 212 18.63 -7.79 12.67
C GLY A 212 18.48 -7.86 11.13
N ARG A 213 17.26 -7.83 10.59
CA ARG A 213 16.98 -7.98 9.15
C ARG A 213 16.19 -6.76 8.65
N PRO A 214 16.35 -6.34 7.39
CA PRO A 214 15.49 -5.32 6.80
C PRO A 214 14.05 -5.84 6.63
N ARG A 215 13.10 -4.91 6.50
CA ARG A 215 11.73 -5.18 6.04
C ARG A 215 11.44 -4.26 4.86
N ARG A 216 11.46 -4.83 3.66
CA ARG A 216 11.12 -4.15 2.40
C ARG A 216 9.78 -4.67 1.89
N ALA A 217 8.96 -3.77 1.38
CA ALA A 217 7.70 -4.11 0.75
C ALA A 217 7.27 -3.03 -0.23
N ILE A 218 6.39 -3.42 -1.14
CA ILE A 218 5.69 -2.50 -2.04
C ILE A 218 4.19 -2.57 -1.75
N ALA A 219 3.56 -1.40 -1.67
CA ALA A 219 2.12 -1.24 -1.69
C ALA A 219 1.71 -0.80 -3.08
N LEU A 220 0.84 -1.55 -3.74
CA LEU A 220 0.23 -1.20 -5.01
C LEU A 220 -1.21 -0.79 -4.72
N HIS A 221 -1.53 0.49 -4.91
CA HIS A 221 -2.85 1.03 -4.61
C HIS A 221 -3.68 1.03 -5.88
N TYR A 222 -4.78 0.27 -5.87
CA TYR A 222 -5.66 0.13 -7.03
C TYR A 222 -6.99 0.83 -6.81
N MET A 223 -7.55 1.34 -7.89
CA MET A 223 -8.83 2.05 -7.92
C MET A 223 -9.76 1.46 -8.98
N GLY A 224 -11.07 1.51 -8.72
CA GLY A 224 -12.11 1.03 -9.62
C GLY A 224 -12.53 2.05 -10.67
N ASP A 225 -13.44 1.64 -11.55
CA ASP A 225 -14.10 2.47 -12.58
C ASP A 225 -15.06 3.54 -12.02
N ASP A 226 -15.36 3.48 -10.73
CA ASP A 226 -16.15 4.45 -9.98
C ASP A 226 -15.32 5.66 -9.49
N THR A 227 -14.00 5.59 -9.60
CA THR A 227 -13.09 6.57 -8.99
C THR A 227 -13.05 7.87 -9.80
N ARG A 228 -13.37 8.98 -9.13
CA ARG A 228 -13.52 10.33 -9.69
C ARG A 228 -12.50 11.29 -9.13
N PHE A 229 -12.14 12.28 -9.93
CA PHE A 229 -11.28 13.38 -9.53
C PHE A 229 -11.98 14.33 -8.55
N VAL A 230 -11.25 14.76 -7.53
CA VAL A 230 -11.61 15.84 -6.60
C VAL A 230 -10.57 16.94 -6.68
N ALA A 231 -10.88 18.02 -7.40
CA ALA A 231 -9.96 19.10 -7.71
C ALA A 231 -9.53 19.92 -6.48
N ALA A 232 -10.34 19.94 -5.42
CA ALA A 232 -9.98 20.61 -4.16
C ALA A 232 -8.88 19.87 -3.38
N GLY A 233 -8.70 18.56 -3.62
CA GLY A 233 -7.70 17.75 -2.94
C GLY A 233 -6.26 18.12 -3.32
N SER A 234 -5.31 17.72 -2.48
CA SER A 234 -3.88 17.79 -2.76
C SER A 234 -3.23 16.43 -2.59
N HIS A 235 -2.49 16.00 -3.60
CA HIS A 235 -1.72 14.76 -3.61
C HIS A 235 -0.63 14.87 -4.68
N PRO A 236 0.56 14.25 -4.53
CA PRO A 236 1.61 14.27 -5.56
C PRO A 236 1.15 13.80 -6.94
N MET A 237 0.17 12.89 -6.99
CA MET A 237 -0.37 12.38 -8.26
C MET A 237 -1.30 13.36 -8.98
N LYS A 238 -1.78 14.44 -8.31
CA LYS A 238 -2.72 15.41 -8.89
C LYS A 238 -2.22 16.01 -10.21
N GLN A 239 -0.92 16.27 -10.30
CA GLN A 239 -0.28 16.86 -11.49
C GLN A 239 -0.43 16.01 -12.76
N PHE A 240 -0.76 14.73 -12.62
CA PHE A 240 -0.93 13.82 -13.75
C PHE A 240 -2.40 13.59 -14.12
N ILE A 241 -3.35 14.16 -13.37
CA ILE A 241 -4.78 14.04 -13.65
C ILE A 241 -5.14 15.05 -14.74
N THR A 242 -5.70 14.55 -15.85
CA THR A 242 -6.05 15.36 -17.02
C THR A 242 -7.55 15.60 -17.19
N VAL A 243 -8.37 14.95 -16.36
CA VAL A 243 -9.84 15.09 -16.37
C VAL A 243 -10.31 16.24 -15.50
N SER A 244 -11.55 16.68 -15.73
CA SER A 244 -12.19 17.74 -14.96
C SER A 244 -12.66 17.22 -13.59
N ASP A 245 -12.94 18.14 -12.67
CA ASP A 245 -13.49 17.82 -11.35
C ASP A 245 -14.78 16.98 -11.47
N GLY A 246 -14.88 15.90 -10.69
CA GLY A 246 -16.01 14.96 -10.70
C GLY A 246 -16.01 13.93 -11.84
N GLU A 247 -15.11 14.05 -12.83
CA GLU A 247 -14.97 13.06 -13.89
C GLU A 247 -14.20 11.82 -13.42
N VAL A 248 -14.49 10.69 -14.05
CA VAL A 248 -13.80 9.41 -13.77
C VAL A 248 -12.32 9.53 -14.13
N ILE A 249 -11.46 9.05 -13.25
CA ILE A 249 -10.00 9.05 -13.48
C ILE A 249 -9.66 8.12 -14.65
N GLN A 250 -8.93 8.67 -15.61
CA GLN A 250 -8.44 7.96 -16.79
C GLN A 250 -7.07 8.52 -17.22
N GLY A 251 -6.48 7.93 -18.25
CA GLY A 251 -5.21 8.37 -18.85
C GLY A 251 -4.08 7.37 -18.66
N GLU A 252 -3.00 7.56 -19.42
CA GLU A 252 -1.84 6.65 -19.45
C GLU A 252 -1.13 6.56 -18.11
N ARG A 253 -1.10 7.66 -17.34
CA ARG A 253 -0.52 7.67 -16.00
C ARG A 253 -1.25 6.72 -15.04
N PHE A 254 -2.56 6.61 -15.21
CA PHE A 254 -3.46 5.79 -14.40
C PHE A 254 -3.90 4.60 -15.24
N ALA A 255 -2.91 3.84 -15.70
CA ALA A 255 -3.09 2.76 -16.64
C ALA A 255 -4.09 1.72 -16.12
N ARG A 256 -4.92 1.24 -17.04
CA ARG A 256 -5.83 0.14 -16.77
C ARG A 256 -5.04 -1.15 -16.61
N VAL A 257 -5.29 -1.86 -15.52
CA VAL A 257 -4.66 -3.15 -15.19
C VAL A 257 -5.64 -4.33 -15.33
N TRP A 258 -6.95 -4.04 -15.38
CA TRP A 258 -8.01 -5.01 -15.61
C TRP A 258 -9.21 -4.35 -16.34
N PRO A 259 -9.86 -5.03 -17.31
CA PRO A 259 -9.36 -6.22 -17.99
C PRO A 259 -8.08 -5.90 -18.75
N GLN A 260 -7.20 -6.90 -18.89
CA GLN A 260 -5.97 -6.79 -19.68
C GLN A 260 -6.24 -6.94 -21.17
#